data_AF-A0AAU2L5C4-F1
#
_entry.id   AF-A0AAU2L5C4-F1
#
_cell.length_a   1.000
_cell.length_b   1.000
_cell.length_c   1.000
_cell.angle_alpha   90.00
_cell.angle_beta   90.00
_cell.angle_gamma   90.00
#
_symmetry.space_group_name_H-M   'P 1'
#
loop_
_entity.id
_entity.type
_entity.pdbx_description
1 polymer ?
#
loop_
_entity_poly.entity_id
_entity_poly.type
_entity_poly.pdbx_seq_one_letter_code
_entity_poly.pdbx_strand_id
1 'polypeptide(L)'
;MKRIGIIGVGEIGRALVEGLCDAAGPTPEVLLSPRGARTATELSERFDGVRVCADNQQVVDRAELIIIAVRREDRHEALNGLRVDGAKVVVNVMAGVSNDNLRAMLATDAPLVRAIPLPSVRDRRSVTVTYPAHPAVDAFFEQLGGALPVADEAAFDVFSALTGTLTTHYAYLAALTSWAAGHGIPAADAEHYVRGLFQAVGRALGDETRSLRQLAADHETPKGNNERIRTTWFDHTNAATLDSALDGLLTDLRSRQDPSTEPAAEQKTEQEKPQDANAAQRRRPPAKT
;
A
#
# COMPACT_ATOMS: atom_id res chain seq x y z
N MET A 1 6.14 2.55 -20.67
CA MET A 1 4.73 2.11 -20.57
C MET A 1 3.85 3.31 -20.85
N LYS A 2 2.76 3.14 -21.60
CA LYS A 2 1.90 4.28 -22.00
C LYS A 2 0.58 4.34 -21.24
N ARG A 3 0.08 3.20 -20.73
CA ARG A 3 -1.21 3.08 -20.04
C ARG A 3 -1.10 2.27 -18.77
N ILE A 4 -1.49 2.88 -17.65
CA ILE A 4 -1.48 2.26 -16.32
C ILE A 4 -2.91 2.14 -15.84
N GLY A 5 -3.32 0.95 -15.42
CA GLY A 5 -4.62 0.70 -14.80
C GLY A 5 -4.47 0.60 -13.29
N ILE A 6 -5.36 1.23 -12.53
CA ILE A 6 -5.39 1.12 -11.06
C ILE A 6 -6.78 0.64 -10.64
N ILE A 7 -6.83 -0.55 -10.04
CA ILE A 7 -8.02 -1.12 -9.44
C ILE A 7 -7.93 -0.87 -7.93
N GLY A 8 -8.78 0.03 -7.43
CA GLY A 8 -8.76 0.52 -6.05
C GLY A 8 -8.16 1.92 -5.95
N VAL A 9 -9.02 2.92 -5.74
CA VAL A 9 -8.63 4.34 -5.64
C VAL A 9 -8.66 4.82 -4.18
N GLY A 10 -8.07 4.01 -3.30
CA GLY A 10 -7.82 4.38 -1.90
C GLY A 10 -6.61 5.30 -1.76
N GLU A 11 -6.04 5.38 -0.55
CA GLU A 11 -4.87 6.25 -0.26
C GLU A 11 -3.67 5.95 -1.18
N ILE A 12 -3.33 4.66 -1.36
CA ILE A 12 -2.22 4.25 -2.23
C ILE A 12 -2.53 4.54 -3.70
N GLY A 13 -3.71 4.17 -4.19
CA GLY A 13 -4.11 4.46 -5.58
C GLY A 13 -4.05 5.95 -5.89
N ARG A 14 -4.58 6.79 -4.98
CA ARG A 14 -4.48 8.25 -5.07
C ARG A 14 -3.02 8.73 -5.10
N ALA A 15 -2.19 8.27 -4.16
CA ALA A 15 -0.80 8.68 -4.07
C ALA A 15 0.01 8.33 -5.34
N LEU A 16 -0.26 7.17 -5.94
CA LEU A 16 0.36 6.78 -7.21
C LEU A 16 -0.03 7.72 -8.34
N VAL A 17 -1.32 8.07 -8.46
CA VAL A 17 -1.79 9.03 -9.48
C VAL A 17 -1.14 10.39 -9.28
N GLU A 18 -1.14 10.91 -8.06
CA GLU A 18 -0.52 12.20 -7.73
C GLU A 18 0.97 12.20 -8.08
N GLY A 19 1.72 11.17 -7.67
CA GLY A 19 3.16 11.07 -7.95
C GLY A 19 3.50 10.93 -9.43
N LEU A 20 2.63 10.29 -10.22
CA LEU A 20 2.79 10.16 -11.67
C LEU A 20 2.45 11.45 -12.43
N CYS A 21 1.40 12.15 -11.99
CA CYS A 21 0.84 13.27 -12.74
C CYS A 21 1.45 14.63 -12.34
N ASP A 22 1.91 14.78 -11.11
CA ASP A 22 2.58 16.02 -10.65
C ASP A 22 4.05 16.10 -11.11
N ALA A 23 4.54 15.11 -11.88
CA ALA A 23 5.89 15.08 -12.44
C ALA A 23 6.06 15.99 -13.68
N ALA A 24 7.17 16.71 -13.75
CA ALA A 24 7.58 17.38 -14.99
C ALA A 24 8.00 16.34 -16.04
N GLY A 25 7.12 16.04 -17.00
CA GLY A 25 7.41 15.10 -18.09
C GLY A 25 6.17 14.55 -18.77
N PRO A 26 6.33 13.62 -19.73
CA PRO A 26 5.21 12.93 -20.35
C PRO A 26 4.46 12.09 -19.32
N THR A 27 3.23 12.48 -19.01
CA THR A 27 2.36 11.72 -18.10
C THR A 27 1.77 10.50 -18.82
N PRO A 28 1.85 9.28 -18.24
CA PRO A 28 1.15 8.13 -18.79
C PRO A 28 -0.37 8.34 -18.69
N GLU A 29 -1.14 7.71 -19.59
CA GLU A 29 -2.59 7.63 -19.40
C GLU A 29 -2.87 6.72 -18.20
N VAL A 30 -3.64 7.21 -17.22
CA VAL A 30 -4.03 6.45 -16.03
C VAL A 30 -5.52 6.13 -16.08
N LEU A 31 -5.85 4.86 -15.92
CA LEU A 31 -7.21 4.32 -15.98
C LEU A 31 -7.61 3.85 -14.59
N LEU A 32 -8.64 4.48 -14.01
CA LEU A 32 -9.10 4.20 -12.66
C LEU A 32 -10.36 3.34 -12.66
N SER A 33 -10.42 2.37 -11.75
CA SER A 33 -11.66 1.68 -11.42
C SER A 33 -12.70 2.65 -10.83
N PRO A 34 -14.01 2.43 -11.06
CA PRO A 34 -15.06 3.36 -10.61
C PRO A 34 -15.36 3.32 -9.10
N ARG A 35 -14.96 2.25 -8.39
CA ARG A 35 -15.17 2.13 -6.93
C ARG A 35 -14.33 3.19 -6.21
N GLY A 36 -14.96 3.92 -5.29
CA GLY A 36 -14.36 5.14 -4.71
C GLY A 36 -14.61 6.39 -5.55
N ALA A 37 -15.79 6.45 -6.21
CA ALA A 37 -16.18 7.45 -7.20
C ALA A 37 -15.74 8.88 -6.88
N ARG A 38 -15.90 9.35 -5.63
CA ARG A 38 -15.45 10.70 -5.23
C ARG A 38 -13.98 10.94 -5.53
N THR A 39 -13.09 10.07 -5.08
CA THR A 39 -11.64 10.20 -5.30
C THR A 39 -11.28 10.00 -6.76
N ALA A 40 -11.91 9.03 -7.43
CA ALA A 40 -11.66 8.77 -8.85
C ALA A 40 -12.06 9.96 -9.73
N THR A 41 -13.22 10.57 -9.45
CA THR A 41 -13.70 11.80 -10.12
C THR A 41 -12.77 12.98 -9.83
N GLU A 42 -12.43 13.24 -8.56
CA GLU A 42 -11.49 14.30 -8.16
C GLU A 42 -10.17 14.20 -8.95
N LEU A 43 -9.59 13.00 -9.04
CA LEU A 43 -8.34 12.78 -9.77
C LEU A 43 -8.49 12.98 -11.28
N SER A 44 -9.59 12.52 -11.88
CA SER A 44 -9.85 12.70 -13.31
C SER A 44 -10.14 14.16 -13.70
N GLU A 45 -10.71 14.95 -12.79
CA GLU A 45 -10.94 16.38 -13.00
C GLU A 45 -9.65 17.19 -12.80
N ARG A 46 -8.77 16.72 -11.89
CA ARG A 46 -7.50 17.39 -11.59
C ARG A 46 -6.44 17.14 -12.67
N PHE A 47 -6.46 15.99 -13.34
CA PHE A 47 -5.39 15.57 -14.25
C PHE A 47 -5.93 15.11 -15.62
N ASP A 48 -5.55 15.82 -16.69
CA ASP A 48 -6.01 15.54 -18.07
C ASP A 48 -5.70 14.10 -18.56
N GLY A 49 -4.65 13.48 -18.03
CA GLY A 49 -4.23 12.12 -18.37
C GLY A 49 -4.97 11.01 -17.62
N VAL A 50 -5.88 11.34 -16.71
CA VAL A 50 -6.58 10.39 -15.83
C VAL A 50 -8.01 10.19 -16.30
N ARG A 51 -8.44 8.94 -16.46
CA ARG A 51 -9.81 8.58 -16.85
C ARG A 51 -10.40 7.56 -15.90
N VAL A 52 -11.68 7.73 -15.57
CA VAL A 52 -12.45 6.71 -14.83
C VAL A 52 -13.10 5.76 -15.84
N CYS A 53 -12.86 4.47 -15.69
CA CYS A 53 -13.48 3.41 -16.50
C CYS A 53 -14.88 3.05 -15.97
N ALA A 54 -15.71 2.43 -16.82
CA ALA A 54 -17.06 2.04 -16.41
C ALA A 54 -17.07 0.86 -15.42
N ASP A 55 -16.05 0.00 -15.49
CA ASP A 55 -15.86 -1.17 -14.64
C ASP A 55 -14.37 -1.55 -14.55
N ASN A 56 -14.05 -2.52 -13.69
CA ASN A 56 -12.69 -3.01 -13.48
C ASN A 56 -12.13 -3.75 -14.71
N GLN A 57 -12.98 -4.41 -15.51
CA GLN A 57 -12.53 -5.12 -16.70
C GLN A 57 -12.03 -4.15 -17.77
N GLN A 58 -12.70 -3.01 -17.96
CA GLN A 58 -12.24 -1.97 -18.87
C GLN A 58 -10.89 -1.37 -18.47
N VAL A 59 -10.58 -1.29 -17.18
CA VAL A 59 -9.24 -0.91 -16.70
C VAL A 59 -8.22 -1.95 -17.16
N VAL A 60 -8.49 -3.23 -16.91
CA VAL A 60 -7.61 -4.34 -17.28
C VAL A 60 -7.39 -4.39 -18.79
N ASP A 61 -8.44 -4.32 -19.60
CA ASP A 61 -8.38 -4.47 -21.06
C ASP A 61 -7.47 -3.42 -21.71
N ARG A 62 -7.55 -2.17 -21.22
CA ARG A 62 -6.86 -1.02 -21.83
C ARG A 62 -5.46 -0.77 -21.26
N ALA A 63 -5.17 -1.25 -20.05
CA ALA A 63 -3.88 -1.04 -19.40
C ALA A 63 -2.79 -2.02 -19.88
N GLU A 64 -1.53 -1.57 -19.82
CA GLU A 64 -0.33 -2.40 -20.02
C GLU A 64 0.21 -2.91 -18.67
N LEU A 65 0.19 -2.02 -17.66
CA LEU A 65 0.53 -2.30 -16.27
C LEU A 65 -0.72 -2.13 -15.42
N ILE A 66 -1.09 -3.13 -14.63
CA ILE A 66 -2.29 -3.12 -13.79
C ILE A 66 -1.88 -3.16 -12.34
N ILE A 67 -2.24 -2.15 -11.56
CA ILE A 67 -1.99 -2.07 -10.13
C ILE A 67 -3.28 -2.45 -9.39
N ILE A 68 -3.21 -3.49 -8.58
CA ILE A 68 -4.31 -3.94 -7.73
C ILE A 68 -4.07 -3.40 -6.31
N ALA A 69 -4.78 -2.32 -6.00
CA ALA A 69 -4.69 -1.52 -4.77
C ALA A 69 -6.00 -1.50 -3.98
N VAL A 70 -6.69 -2.65 -3.94
CA VAL A 70 -7.88 -2.84 -3.10
C VAL A 70 -7.49 -3.32 -1.71
N ARG A 71 -8.40 -3.19 -0.76
CA ARG A 71 -8.19 -3.79 0.57
C ARG A 71 -8.42 -5.29 0.47
N ARG A 72 -7.75 -6.06 1.34
CA ARG A 72 -7.85 -7.52 1.34
C ARG A 72 -9.31 -7.97 1.45
N GLU A 73 -10.10 -7.35 2.31
CA GLU A 73 -11.52 -7.65 2.50
C GLU A 73 -12.39 -7.39 1.26
N ASP A 74 -11.99 -6.48 0.38
CA ASP A 74 -12.74 -6.13 -0.84
C ASP A 74 -12.28 -6.95 -2.06
N ARG A 75 -11.26 -7.82 -1.92
CA ARG A 75 -10.57 -8.46 -3.06
C ARG A 75 -11.49 -9.34 -3.91
N HIS A 76 -12.34 -10.16 -3.29
CA HIS A 76 -13.21 -11.07 -4.03
C HIS A 76 -14.21 -10.29 -4.86
N GLU A 77 -14.85 -9.27 -4.29
CA GLU A 77 -15.79 -8.43 -5.02
C GLU A 77 -15.12 -7.69 -6.18
N ALA A 78 -13.91 -7.17 -5.96
CA ALA A 78 -13.20 -6.38 -6.96
C ALA A 78 -12.60 -7.21 -8.10
N LEU A 79 -12.17 -8.44 -7.81
CA LEU A 79 -11.39 -9.27 -8.75
C LEU A 79 -12.21 -10.39 -9.40
N ASN A 80 -13.38 -10.73 -8.84
CA ASN A 80 -14.22 -11.80 -9.36
C ASN A 80 -14.60 -11.57 -10.83
N GLY A 81 -14.34 -12.58 -11.66
CA GLY A 81 -14.66 -12.56 -13.09
C GLY A 81 -13.74 -11.69 -13.95
N LEU A 82 -12.70 -11.06 -13.38
CA LEU A 82 -11.70 -10.34 -14.16
C LEU A 82 -10.91 -11.30 -15.04
N ARG A 83 -10.71 -10.89 -16.29
CA ARG A 83 -9.91 -11.61 -17.28
C ARG A 83 -8.65 -10.82 -17.55
N VAL A 84 -7.52 -11.34 -17.11
CA VAL A 84 -6.21 -10.71 -17.31
C VAL A 84 -5.43 -11.51 -18.35
N ASP A 85 -5.13 -10.86 -19.47
CA ASP A 85 -4.31 -11.41 -20.54
C ASP A 85 -2.83 -11.56 -20.09
N GLY A 86 -2.19 -12.66 -20.48
CA GLY A 86 -0.82 -13.01 -20.08
C GLY A 86 0.28 -12.05 -20.58
N ALA A 87 0.00 -11.20 -21.58
CA ALA A 87 0.94 -10.19 -22.06
C ALA A 87 1.01 -8.93 -21.18
N LYS A 88 0.11 -8.79 -20.20
CA LYS A 88 0.05 -7.66 -19.27
C LYS A 88 0.92 -7.92 -18.04
N VAL A 89 1.25 -6.88 -17.28
CA VAL A 89 1.95 -7.02 -15.99
C VAL A 89 1.02 -6.59 -14.86
N VAL A 90 0.90 -7.40 -13.81
CA VAL A 90 0.07 -7.13 -12.64
C VAL A 90 0.95 -6.81 -11.44
N VAL A 91 0.69 -5.68 -10.80
CA VAL A 91 1.34 -5.25 -9.56
C VAL A 91 0.35 -5.40 -8.40
N ASN A 92 0.66 -6.30 -7.48
CA ASN A 92 -0.10 -6.55 -6.26
C ASN A 92 0.42 -5.67 -5.13
N VAL A 93 -0.37 -4.71 -4.67
CA VAL A 93 -0.03 -3.88 -3.50
C VAL A 93 -0.86 -4.21 -2.26
N MET A 94 -1.61 -5.32 -2.31
CA MET A 94 -2.46 -5.75 -1.20
C MET A 94 -1.63 -6.36 -0.07
N ALA A 95 -1.85 -5.88 1.15
CA ALA A 95 -1.20 -6.43 2.34
C ALA A 95 -1.70 -7.87 2.61
N GLY A 96 -0.76 -8.78 2.84
CA GLY A 96 -1.05 -10.17 3.22
C GLY A 96 -1.66 -11.05 2.13
N VAL A 97 -1.61 -10.64 0.86
CA VAL A 97 -2.02 -11.46 -0.28
C VAL A 97 -0.78 -11.79 -1.11
N SER A 98 -0.44 -13.07 -1.24
CA SER A 98 0.69 -13.53 -2.05
C SER A 98 0.38 -13.42 -3.55
N ASN A 99 1.42 -13.47 -4.39
CA ASN A 99 1.24 -13.54 -5.84
C ASN A 99 0.55 -14.84 -6.26
N ASP A 100 0.77 -15.95 -5.54
CA ASP A 100 0.14 -17.23 -5.86
C ASP A 100 -1.37 -17.19 -5.59
N ASN A 101 -1.79 -16.61 -4.47
CA ASN A 101 -3.21 -16.41 -4.17
C ASN A 101 -3.86 -15.49 -5.22
N LEU A 102 -3.19 -14.41 -5.61
CA LEU A 102 -3.69 -13.52 -6.64
C LEU A 102 -3.75 -14.19 -8.02
N ARG A 103 -2.76 -15.01 -8.36
CA ARG A 103 -2.75 -15.79 -9.60
C ARG A 103 -3.95 -16.74 -9.67
N ALA A 104 -4.23 -17.44 -8.58
CA ALA A 104 -5.38 -18.33 -8.48
C ALA A 104 -6.70 -17.57 -8.63
N MET A 105 -6.87 -16.43 -7.95
CA MET A 105 -8.08 -15.59 -8.05
C MET A 105 -8.33 -15.05 -9.47
N LEU A 106 -7.28 -14.68 -10.19
CA LEU A 106 -7.39 -14.11 -11.54
C LEU A 106 -7.36 -15.15 -12.66
N ALA A 107 -7.00 -16.40 -12.36
CA ALA A 107 -6.78 -17.48 -13.32
C ALA A 107 -5.93 -17.00 -14.53
N THR A 108 -4.79 -16.37 -14.26
CA THR A 108 -3.95 -15.71 -15.27
C THR A 108 -2.50 -16.22 -15.26
N ASP A 109 -1.86 -16.19 -16.43
CA ASP A 109 -0.42 -16.44 -16.59
C ASP A 109 0.41 -15.15 -16.69
N ALA A 110 -0.22 -13.99 -16.51
CA ALA A 110 0.47 -12.70 -16.53
C ALA A 110 1.58 -12.65 -15.45
N PRO A 111 2.73 -11.99 -15.70
CA PRO A 111 3.67 -11.66 -14.65
C PRO A 111 3.01 -10.91 -13.48
N LEU A 112 3.17 -11.44 -12.26
CA LEU A 112 2.72 -10.81 -11.03
C LEU A 112 3.91 -10.36 -10.20
N VAL A 113 3.86 -9.12 -9.71
CA VAL A 113 4.88 -8.50 -8.87
C VAL A 113 4.21 -7.90 -7.65
N ARG A 114 4.64 -8.27 -6.45
CA ARG A 114 4.26 -7.59 -5.22
C ARG A 114 5.03 -6.29 -5.09
N ALA A 115 4.39 -5.26 -4.55
CA ALA A 115 5.05 -4.02 -4.21
C ALA A 115 4.51 -3.44 -2.89
N ILE A 116 5.36 -2.70 -2.16
CA ILE A 116 5.01 -2.05 -0.89
C ILE A 116 5.07 -0.52 -1.04
N PRO A 117 4.23 0.11 -1.87
CA PRO A 117 4.20 1.56 -1.93
C PRO A 117 3.65 2.13 -0.63
N LEU A 118 4.25 3.23 -0.17
CA LEU A 118 3.72 4.05 0.92
C LEU A 118 3.12 5.34 0.35
N PRO A 119 2.22 6.05 1.06
CA PRO A 119 1.62 7.28 0.56
C PRO A 119 2.61 8.35 0.09
N SER A 120 3.86 8.32 0.58
CA SER A 120 4.97 9.18 0.16
C SER A 120 5.40 9.00 -1.31
N VAL A 121 4.89 7.99 -2.04
CA VAL A 121 5.06 7.91 -3.50
C VAL A 121 4.49 9.13 -4.23
N ARG A 122 3.51 9.83 -3.64
CA ARG A 122 2.99 11.10 -4.18
C ARG A 122 4.06 12.19 -4.28
N ASP A 123 5.00 12.18 -3.33
CA ASP A 123 6.08 13.15 -3.24
C ASP A 123 7.33 12.69 -3.98
N ARG A 124 7.28 11.48 -4.57
CA ARG A 124 8.39 10.83 -5.26
C ARG A 124 9.62 10.64 -4.38
N ARG A 125 9.38 10.31 -3.09
CA ARG A 125 10.40 10.19 -2.04
C ARG A 125 10.27 8.87 -1.27
N SER A 126 9.76 7.84 -1.93
CA SER A 126 9.53 6.53 -1.31
C SER A 126 10.30 5.47 -2.07
N VAL A 127 11.13 4.70 -1.35
CA VAL A 127 11.71 3.48 -1.88
C VAL A 127 10.65 2.38 -1.78
N THR A 128 10.21 1.87 -2.92
CA THR A 128 9.20 0.80 -2.98
C THR A 128 9.88 -0.56 -3.14
N VAL A 129 9.66 -1.45 -2.18
CA VAL A 129 10.14 -2.83 -2.25
C VAL A 129 9.32 -3.61 -3.27
N THR A 130 9.97 -4.40 -4.14
CA THR A 130 9.32 -5.21 -5.18
C THR A 130 9.76 -6.68 -5.13
N TYR A 131 8.84 -7.62 -5.43
CA TYR A 131 9.16 -9.04 -5.56
C TYR A 131 8.14 -9.82 -6.43
N PRO A 132 8.57 -10.68 -7.38
CA PRO A 132 9.94 -10.78 -7.90
C PRO A 132 10.34 -9.51 -8.64
N ALA A 133 11.65 -9.33 -8.87
CA ALA A 133 12.16 -8.24 -9.68
C ALA A 133 11.56 -8.28 -11.09
N HIS A 134 11.16 -7.12 -11.62
CA HIS A 134 10.60 -7.02 -12.96
C HIS A 134 10.93 -5.65 -13.58
N PRO A 135 11.66 -5.59 -14.70
CA PRO A 135 12.20 -4.35 -15.23
C PRO A 135 11.17 -3.22 -15.42
N ALA A 136 9.97 -3.55 -15.89
CA ALA A 136 8.92 -2.55 -16.08
C ALA A 136 8.35 -2.01 -14.75
N VAL A 137 8.25 -2.84 -13.71
CA VAL A 137 7.70 -2.46 -12.40
C VAL A 137 8.75 -1.68 -11.61
N ASP A 138 10.00 -2.13 -11.65
CA ASP A 138 11.11 -1.44 -11.00
C ASP A 138 11.29 -0.05 -11.62
N ALA A 139 11.35 0.06 -12.94
CA ALA A 139 11.43 1.35 -13.64
C ALA A 139 10.20 2.26 -13.39
N PHE A 140 9.05 1.69 -13.06
CA PHE A 140 7.87 2.45 -12.66
C PHE A 140 8.05 3.07 -11.27
N PHE A 141 8.49 2.30 -10.28
CA PHE A 141 8.72 2.82 -8.92
C PHE A 141 9.97 3.69 -8.79
N GLU A 142 10.98 3.50 -9.64
CA GLU A 142 12.11 4.44 -9.77
C GLU A 142 11.64 5.86 -10.08
N GLN A 143 10.59 6.01 -10.89
CA GLN A 143 10.02 7.34 -11.17
C GLN A 143 9.30 7.95 -9.96
N LEU A 144 8.94 7.13 -8.97
CA LEU A 144 8.18 7.50 -7.77
C LEU A 144 9.04 7.54 -6.49
N GLY A 145 10.35 7.57 -6.64
CA GLY A 145 11.31 7.78 -5.55
C GLY A 145 12.33 6.66 -5.36
N GLY A 146 12.12 5.49 -5.96
CA GLY A 146 13.07 4.39 -5.96
C GLY A 146 12.39 3.03 -5.92
N ALA A 147 13.07 2.00 -6.45
CA ALA A 147 12.68 0.61 -6.34
C ALA A 147 13.75 -0.20 -5.60
N LEU A 148 13.31 -1.12 -4.74
CA LEU A 148 14.18 -2.10 -4.09
C LEU A 148 13.69 -3.51 -4.41
N PRO A 149 14.13 -4.11 -5.54
CA PRO A 149 13.85 -5.50 -5.83
C PRO A 149 14.58 -6.40 -4.83
N VAL A 150 13.83 -7.30 -4.18
CA VAL A 150 14.38 -8.26 -3.20
C VAL A 150 14.43 -9.67 -3.77
N ALA A 151 15.27 -10.51 -3.15
CA ALA A 151 15.61 -11.83 -3.69
C ALA A 151 14.47 -12.86 -3.60
N ASP A 152 13.69 -12.81 -2.53
CA ASP A 152 12.64 -13.79 -2.23
C ASP A 152 11.47 -13.19 -1.45
N GLU A 153 10.38 -13.95 -1.32
CA GLU A 153 9.19 -13.55 -0.58
C GLU A 153 9.46 -13.38 0.93
N ALA A 154 10.40 -14.14 1.48
CA ALA A 154 10.75 -14.05 2.89
C ALA A 154 11.38 -12.68 3.23
N ALA A 155 12.23 -12.15 2.34
CA ALA A 155 12.79 -10.81 2.45
C ALA A 155 11.71 -9.73 2.25
N PHE A 156 10.80 -9.92 1.28
CA PHE A 156 9.67 -9.00 1.06
C PHE A 156 8.81 -8.88 2.33
N ASP A 157 8.51 -9.98 2.99
CA ASP A 157 7.71 -10.01 4.21
C ASP A 157 8.37 -9.28 5.39
N VAL A 158 9.71 -9.35 5.50
CA VAL A 158 10.45 -8.58 6.51
C VAL A 158 10.24 -7.08 6.29
N PHE A 159 10.40 -6.58 5.06
CA PHE A 159 10.15 -5.17 4.75
C PHE A 159 8.68 -4.78 4.95
N SER A 160 7.75 -5.68 4.63
CA SER A 160 6.32 -5.49 4.91
C SER A 160 6.06 -5.30 6.41
N ALA A 161 6.65 -6.15 7.26
CA ALA A 161 6.54 -6.03 8.72
C ALA A 161 7.08 -4.69 9.24
N LEU A 162 8.20 -4.19 8.68
CA LEU A 162 8.77 -2.90 9.07
C LEU A 162 7.80 -1.74 8.84
N THR A 163 6.97 -1.78 7.80
CA THR A 163 5.97 -0.72 7.55
C THR A 163 4.94 -0.58 8.69
N GLY A 164 4.72 -1.65 9.47
CA GLY A 164 3.85 -1.64 10.65
C GLY A 164 4.33 -0.70 11.76
N THR A 165 5.58 -0.23 11.71
CA THR A 165 6.16 0.66 12.72
C THR A 165 5.78 2.15 12.53
N LEU A 166 5.24 2.52 11.37
CA LEU A 166 4.92 3.91 11.04
C LEU A 166 3.93 4.55 12.03
N THR A 167 2.90 3.81 12.43
CA THR A 167 1.89 4.30 13.39
C THR A 167 2.43 4.30 14.82
N THR A 168 3.29 3.35 15.17
CA THR A 168 4.04 3.36 16.44
C THR A 168 4.89 4.61 16.57
N HIS A 169 5.49 5.11 15.49
CA HIS A 169 6.22 6.37 15.51
C HIS A 169 5.30 7.55 15.86
N TYR A 170 4.12 7.66 15.26
CA TYR A 170 3.16 8.70 15.62
C TYR A 170 2.67 8.59 17.07
N ALA A 171 2.47 7.36 17.56
CA ALA A 171 2.11 7.13 18.97
C ALA A 171 3.24 7.58 19.93
N TYR A 172 4.50 7.34 19.57
CA TYR A 172 5.65 7.84 20.31
C TYR A 172 5.65 9.38 20.36
N LEU A 173 5.44 10.05 19.23
CA LEU A 173 5.34 11.53 19.20
C LEU A 173 4.17 12.04 20.06
N ALA A 174 3.01 11.38 19.99
CA ALA A 174 1.84 11.73 20.81
C ALA A 174 2.08 11.51 22.32
N ALA A 175 2.90 10.53 22.70
CA ALA A 175 3.30 10.35 24.09
C ALA A 175 4.17 11.50 24.59
N LEU A 176 5.09 12.02 23.76
CA LEU A 176 5.92 13.18 24.09
C LEU A 176 5.06 14.45 24.26
N THR A 177 4.10 14.70 23.36
CA THR A 177 3.21 15.85 23.48
C THR A 177 2.34 15.77 24.73
N SER A 178 1.83 14.57 25.04
CA SER A 178 1.03 14.33 26.25
C SER A 178 1.84 14.52 27.52
N TRP A 179 3.10 14.07 27.54
CA TRP A 179 4.01 14.29 28.67
C TRP A 179 4.27 15.79 28.90
N ALA A 180 4.53 16.55 27.84
CA ALA A 180 4.72 18.00 27.95
C ALA A 180 3.46 18.71 28.46
N ALA A 181 2.28 18.31 27.98
CA ALA A 181 1.01 18.83 28.46
C ALA A 181 0.78 18.55 29.96
N GLY A 182 1.18 17.36 30.43
CA GLY A 182 1.16 17.01 31.85
C GLY A 182 2.06 17.90 32.74
N HIS A 183 3.01 18.63 32.13
CA HIS A 183 3.88 19.60 32.79
C HIS A 183 3.42 21.06 32.57
N GLY A 184 2.16 21.27 32.18
CA GLY A 184 1.56 22.61 32.06
C GLY A 184 1.81 23.32 30.74
N ILE A 185 2.40 22.66 29.74
CA ILE A 185 2.56 23.23 28.39
C ILE A 185 1.23 23.14 27.64
N PRO A 186 0.75 24.20 26.97
CA PRO A 186 -0.43 24.13 26.12
C PRO A 186 -0.29 23.03 25.06
N ALA A 187 -1.34 22.23 24.85
CA ALA A 187 -1.30 21.08 23.94
C ALA A 187 -0.88 21.45 22.50
N ALA A 188 -1.36 22.60 22.01
CA ALA A 188 -1.00 23.11 20.68
C ALA A 188 0.49 23.46 20.57
N ASP A 189 1.08 24.05 21.61
CA ASP A 189 2.50 24.40 21.64
C ASP A 189 3.38 23.15 21.73
N ALA A 190 2.97 22.18 22.55
CA ALA A 190 3.64 20.88 22.67
C ALA A 190 3.65 20.13 21.33
N GLU A 191 2.49 20.07 20.66
CA GLU A 191 2.40 19.46 19.34
C GLU A 191 3.24 20.21 18.30
N HIS A 192 3.15 21.54 18.24
CA HIS A 192 3.94 22.35 17.31
C HIS A 192 5.44 22.10 17.49
N TYR A 193 5.93 22.12 18.73
CA TYR A 193 7.34 21.89 19.04
C TYR A 193 7.82 20.48 18.68
N VAL A 194 7.07 19.44 19.09
CA VAL A 194 7.44 18.04 18.82
C VAL A 194 7.46 17.76 17.31
N ARG A 195 6.49 18.29 16.56
CA ARG A 195 6.46 18.15 15.10
C ARG A 195 7.70 18.78 14.46
N GLY A 196 8.06 20.00 14.85
CA GLY A 196 9.25 20.67 14.32
C GLY A 196 10.54 19.91 14.64
N LEU A 197 10.68 19.42 15.88
CA LEU A 197 11.83 18.66 16.32
C LEU A 197 12.03 17.39 15.48
N PHE A 198 10.99 16.56 15.32
CA PHE A 198 11.11 15.30 14.59
C PHE A 198 11.06 15.46 13.07
N GLN A 199 10.53 16.56 12.54
CA GLN A 199 10.75 16.91 11.14
C GLN A 199 12.23 17.17 10.84
N ALA A 200 12.97 17.82 11.74
CA ALA A 200 14.41 18.03 11.57
C ALA A 200 15.18 16.69 11.56
N VAL A 201 14.84 15.78 12.48
CA VAL A 201 15.39 14.41 12.50
C VAL A 201 15.06 13.67 11.20
N GLY A 202 13.81 13.72 10.75
CA GLY A 202 13.38 13.09 9.51
C GLY A 202 14.13 13.62 8.27
N ARG A 203 14.45 14.91 8.22
CA ARG A 203 15.28 15.48 7.14
C ARG A 203 16.72 14.95 7.17
N ALA A 204 17.29 14.70 8.34
CA ALA A 204 18.63 14.15 8.47
C ALA A 204 18.74 12.72 7.92
N LEU A 205 17.63 11.96 7.86
CA LEU A 205 17.59 10.63 7.26
C LEU A 205 17.86 10.63 5.75
N GLY A 206 17.75 11.77 5.08
CA GLY A 206 18.10 11.89 3.66
C GLY A 206 19.60 11.91 3.38
N ASP A 207 20.45 11.94 4.42
CA ASP A 207 21.90 11.79 4.24
C ASP A 207 22.31 10.31 4.30
N GLU A 208 22.40 9.69 3.13
CA GLU A 208 22.79 8.30 2.97
C GLU A 208 24.31 8.05 3.13
N THR A 209 25.12 9.10 3.30
CA THR A 209 26.58 8.96 3.54
C THR A 209 26.90 8.54 4.97
N ARG A 210 25.92 8.67 5.88
CA ARG A 210 26.03 8.33 7.30
C ARG A 210 25.09 7.18 7.64
N SER A 211 25.58 6.25 8.45
CA SER A 211 24.72 5.22 9.03
C SER A 211 23.75 5.82 10.05
N LEU A 212 22.62 5.14 10.31
CA LEU A 212 21.66 5.54 11.35
C LEU A 212 22.33 5.67 12.74
N ARG A 213 23.32 4.83 13.04
CA ARG A 213 24.10 4.92 14.29
C ARG A 213 24.96 6.18 14.35
N GLN A 214 25.56 6.59 13.23
CA GLN A 214 26.30 7.84 13.15
C GLN A 214 25.37 9.05 13.26
N LEU A 215 24.21 9.05 12.59
CA LEU A 215 23.21 10.10 12.74
C LEU A 215 22.78 10.25 14.21
N ALA A 216 22.55 9.15 14.93
CA ALA A 216 22.25 9.22 16.37
C ALA A 216 23.41 9.80 17.18
N ALA A 217 24.65 9.36 16.92
CA ALA A 217 25.84 9.85 17.61
C ALA A 217 26.09 11.35 17.38
N ASP A 218 25.84 11.85 16.16
CA ASP A 218 25.98 13.28 15.80
C ASP A 218 25.00 14.18 16.58
N HIS A 219 23.89 13.62 17.08
CA HIS A 219 22.89 14.32 17.90
C HIS A 219 23.15 14.15 19.40
N GLU A 220 24.22 13.47 19.81
CA GLU A 220 24.51 13.18 21.21
C GLU A 220 25.77 13.91 21.69
N THR A 221 25.71 14.44 22.90
CA THR A 221 26.90 14.81 23.67
C THR A 221 27.13 13.75 24.75
N PRO A 222 28.39 13.36 25.05
CA PRO A 222 28.66 12.40 26.12
C PRO A 222 28.02 12.81 27.44
N LYS A 223 27.27 11.89 28.05
CA LYS A 223 26.44 12.04 29.26
C LYS A 223 25.31 13.08 29.12
N GLY A 224 24.98 13.48 27.89
CA GLY A 224 23.94 14.43 27.58
C GLY A 224 22.53 13.84 27.63
N ASN A 225 21.54 14.70 27.42
CA ASN A 225 20.12 14.33 27.50
C ASN A 225 19.72 13.28 26.45
N ASN A 226 20.19 13.42 25.21
CA ASN A 226 19.85 12.50 24.12
C ASN A 226 20.40 11.09 24.39
N GLU A 227 21.68 10.96 24.78
CA GLU A 227 22.27 9.67 25.17
C GLU A 227 21.52 9.05 26.35
N ARG A 228 21.23 9.85 27.38
CA ARG A 228 20.52 9.37 28.58
C ARG A 228 19.14 8.83 28.24
N ILE A 229 18.34 9.55 27.46
CA ILE A 229 17.02 9.08 27.05
C ILE A 229 17.14 7.85 26.15
N ARG A 230 18.02 7.84 25.14
CA ARG A 230 18.19 6.68 24.25
C ARG A 230 18.55 5.42 25.02
N THR A 231 19.49 5.49 25.95
CA THR A 231 19.96 4.33 26.72
C THR A 231 19.01 3.89 27.83
N THR A 232 18.15 4.79 28.33
CA THR A 232 17.15 4.46 29.35
C THR A 232 15.86 3.92 28.71
N TRP A 233 15.43 4.51 27.60
CA TRP A 233 14.21 4.11 26.90
C TRP A 233 14.45 2.96 25.93
N PHE A 234 15.53 2.98 25.16
CA PHE A 234 15.87 1.93 24.20
C PHE A 234 16.97 1.03 24.77
N ASP A 235 16.69 0.49 25.95
CA ASP A 235 17.52 -0.51 26.61
C ASP A 235 17.32 -1.92 25.98
N HIS A 236 17.99 -2.92 26.54
CA HIS A 236 17.86 -4.30 26.06
C HIS A 236 16.42 -4.83 26.16
N THR A 237 15.68 -4.46 27.20
CA THR A 237 14.32 -4.95 27.45
C THR A 237 13.35 -4.43 26.38
N ASN A 238 13.39 -3.13 26.11
CA ASN A 238 12.51 -2.50 25.14
C ASN A 238 12.90 -2.85 23.70
N ALA A 239 14.19 -3.03 23.41
CA ALA A 239 14.65 -3.57 22.13
C ALA A 239 14.09 -4.98 21.88
N ALA A 240 14.24 -5.90 22.85
CA ALA A 240 13.71 -7.26 22.72
C ALA A 240 12.17 -7.31 22.61
N THR A 241 11.48 -6.35 23.24
CA THR A 241 10.03 -6.20 23.13
C THR A 241 9.62 -5.78 21.70
N LEU A 242 10.36 -4.85 21.09
CA LEU A 242 10.16 -4.46 19.70
C LEU A 242 10.41 -5.65 18.75
N ASP A 243 11.50 -6.39 18.95
CA ASP A 243 11.82 -7.57 18.16
C ASP A 243 10.68 -8.60 18.22
N SER A 244 10.18 -8.89 19.42
CA SER A 244 9.05 -9.80 19.61
C SER A 244 7.76 -9.34 18.91
N ALA A 245 7.50 -8.03 18.90
CA ALA A 245 6.34 -7.47 18.20
C ALA A 245 6.48 -7.58 16.67
N LEU A 246 7.68 -7.33 16.14
CA LEU A 246 8.00 -7.48 14.72
C LEU A 246 7.92 -8.95 14.29
N ASP A 247 8.47 -9.87 15.07
CA ASP A 247 8.41 -11.32 14.81
C ASP A 247 6.96 -11.83 14.83
N GLY A 248 6.15 -11.33 15.76
CA GLY A 248 4.72 -11.63 15.82
C GLY A 248 3.98 -11.17 14.56
N LEU A 249 4.21 -9.94 14.11
CA LEU A 249 3.62 -9.42 12.87
C LEU A 249 4.13 -10.18 11.63
N LEU A 250 5.42 -10.48 11.56
CA LEU A 250 6.01 -11.25 10.46
C LEU A 250 5.38 -12.65 10.36
N THR A 251 5.15 -13.29 11.50
CA THR A 251 4.48 -14.59 11.57
C THR A 251 3.04 -14.52 11.07
N ASP A 252 2.28 -13.49 11.47
CA ASP A 252 0.91 -13.24 11.01
C ASP A 252 0.85 -12.90 9.50
N LEU A 253 1.79 -12.11 8.98
CA LEU A 253 1.86 -11.80 7.55
C LEU A 253 2.10 -13.04 6.70
N ARG A 254 2.97 -13.94 7.16
CA ARG A 254 3.27 -15.22 6.49
C ARG A 254 2.08 -16.18 6.58
N SER A 255 1.43 -16.28 7.73
CA SER A 255 0.26 -17.15 7.87
C SER A 255 -0.87 -16.72 6.94
N ARG A 256 -1.14 -15.41 6.82
CA ARG A 256 -2.20 -14.86 5.95
C ARG A 256 -2.01 -15.15 4.46
N GLN A 257 -0.78 -15.40 4.04
CA GLN A 257 -0.45 -15.73 2.66
C GLN A 257 -0.66 -17.22 2.35
N ASP A 258 -0.73 -18.07 3.36
CA ASP A 258 -0.99 -19.49 3.19
C ASP A 258 -2.47 -19.72 2.79
N PRO A 259 -2.73 -20.23 1.57
CA PRO A 259 -4.08 -20.47 1.09
C PRO A 259 -4.88 -21.47 1.96
N SER A 260 -4.20 -22.30 2.77
CA SER A 260 -4.85 -23.25 3.68
C SER A 260 -5.42 -22.60 4.95
N THR A 261 -5.06 -21.34 5.24
CA THR A 261 -5.47 -20.61 6.44
C THR A 261 -6.66 -19.68 6.23
N GLU A 262 -7.18 -19.61 5.00
CA GLU A 262 -8.33 -18.77 4.67
C GLU A 262 -9.60 -19.31 5.38
N PRO A 263 -10.29 -18.50 6.21
CA PRO A 263 -11.41 -18.99 7.00
C PRO A 263 -12.53 -19.51 6.08
N ALA A 264 -13.04 -20.72 6.39
CA ALA A 264 -14.06 -21.43 5.61
C ALA A 264 -15.37 -20.64 5.33
N ALA A 265 -15.58 -19.49 5.98
CA ALA A 265 -16.69 -18.58 5.69
C ALA A 265 -16.50 -17.83 4.35
N GLU A 266 -15.27 -17.56 3.92
CA GLU A 266 -14.98 -16.90 2.63
C GLU A 266 -15.12 -17.90 1.45
N GLN A 267 -14.86 -19.19 1.69
CA GLN A 267 -15.04 -20.26 0.68
C GLN A 267 -16.52 -20.65 0.47
N LYS A 268 -17.41 -20.39 1.44
CA LYS A 268 -18.82 -20.83 1.39
C LYS A 268 -19.72 -19.98 0.50
N THR A 269 -19.29 -18.81 0.03
CA THR A 269 -20.11 -18.00 -0.89
C THR A 269 -20.09 -18.53 -2.33
N GLU A 270 -19.20 -19.48 -2.66
CA GLU A 270 -19.07 -20.05 -4.01
C GLU A 270 -19.89 -21.33 -4.26
N GLN A 271 -20.27 -22.09 -3.23
CA GLN A 271 -20.89 -23.42 -3.41
C GLN A 271 -22.42 -23.48 -3.26
N GLU A 272 -23.08 -22.41 -2.79
CA GLU A 272 -24.54 -22.36 -2.67
C GLU A 272 -25.15 -21.26 -3.56
N LYS A 273 -25.10 -21.45 -4.89
CA LYS A 273 -26.12 -20.89 -5.78
C LYS A 273 -27.05 -22.03 -6.20
N PRO A 274 -28.37 -21.97 -5.93
CA PRO A 274 -29.29 -22.99 -6.40
C PRO A 274 -29.34 -22.97 -7.93
N GLN A 275 -29.04 -24.13 -8.51
CA GLN A 275 -29.42 -24.46 -9.88
C GLN A 275 -30.95 -24.60 -9.95
N ASP A 276 -31.49 -24.22 -11.12
CA ASP A 276 -32.89 -24.29 -11.57
C ASP A 276 -33.87 -23.20 -11.10
N ALA A 277 -34.31 -22.38 -12.06
CA ALA A 277 -35.45 -22.78 -12.90
C ALA A 277 -35.66 -21.80 -14.07
N ASN A 278 -35.40 -22.27 -15.29
CA ASN A 278 -36.01 -21.71 -16.49
C ASN A 278 -37.29 -22.49 -16.77
N ALA A 279 -38.46 -21.87 -16.59
CA ALA A 279 -39.71 -22.41 -17.12
C ALA A 279 -40.72 -21.28 -17.44
N ALA A 280 -40.93 -21.12 -18.75
CA ALA A 280 -42.19 -20.76 -19.39
C ALA A 280 -42.82 -19.38 -19.10
N GLN A 281 -42.74 -18.45 -20.04
CA GLN A 281 -43.71 -18.21 -21.12
C GLN A 281 -45.03 -17.52 -20.72
N ARG A 282 -45.28 -16.42 -21.46
CA ARG A 282 -46.56 -15.78 -21.80
C ARG A 282 -47.17 -14.85 -20.74
N ARG A 283 -47.17 -13.55 -21.06
CA ARG A 283 -48.38 -12.70 -21.11
C ARG A 283 -48.13 -11.43 -21.94
N ARG A 284 -48.95 -11.27 -22.99
CA ARG A 284 -49.10 -10.05 -23.81
C ARG A 284 -49.70 -8.90 -22.98
N PRO A 285 -49.48 -7.62 -23.34
CA PRO A 285 -50.23 -6.51 -22.76
C PRO A 285 -51.62 -6.36 -23.43
N PRO A 286 -52.65 -5.83 -22.74
CA PRO A 286 -53.91 -5.45 -23.38
C PRO A 286 -53.82 -4.06 -23.99
N ALA A 287 -54.57 -3.88 -25.08
CA ALA A 287 -54.77 -2.61 -25.77
C ALA A 287 -55.52 -1.60 -24.89
N LYS A 288 -55.13 -0.32 -25.01
CA LYS A 288 -55.86 0.82 -24.43
C LYS A 288 -57.03 1.20 -25.35
N THR A 289 -58.19 1.41 -24.76
CA THR A 289 -59.24 2.34 -25.22
C THR A 289 -59.30 3.47 -24.22
#